data_AF-A0A529SPM5-F1
#
_entry.id   AF-A0A529SPM5-F1
#
_cell.length_a   1.000
_cell.length_b   1.000
_cell.length_c   1.000
_cell.angle_alpha   90.00
_cell.angle_beta   90.00
_cell.angle_gamma   90.00
#
_symmetry.space_group_name_H-M   'P 1'
#
loop_
_entity.id
_entity.type
_entity.pdbx_description
1 polymer ?
#
loop_
_entity_poly.entity_id
_entity_poly.type
_entity_poly.pdbx_seq_one_letter_code
_entity_poly.pdbx_strand_id
1 'polypeptide(L)'
;MVSEAAAGAILTIDLAAIRENYRRLKARLNGVRCAGVLKADGYGLGAAQVASALAKEGCDIFFVALLGEGIALRNAIGPGPDIFVLNGLPPGSEPEAQAAGLCPVINSAIQ
;
A
#
# COMPACT_ATOMS: atom_id res chain seq x y z
N MET A 1 0.06 -21.64 12.01
CA MET A 1 0.70 -20.53 12.74
C MET A 1 1.46 -21.12 13.91
N VAL A 2 2.74 -20.78 14.05
CA VAL A 2 3.56 -21.13 15.22
C VAL A 2 3.14 -20.21 16.38
N SER A 3 3.10 -20.68 17.62
CA SER A 3 2.78 -19.82 18.77
C SER A 3 3.89 -18.80 19.01
N GLU A 4 3.55 -17.63 19.55
CA GLU A 4 4.55 -16.62 19.94
C GLU A 4 5.62 -17.21 20.89
N ALA A 5 5.21 -18.12 21.78
CA ALA A 5 6.10 -18.82 22.70
C ALA A 5 7.19 -19.67 22.02
N ALA A 6 6.99 -20.05 20.75
CA ALA A 6 7.95 -20.82 19.97
C ALA A 6 8.72 -19.97 18.94
N ALA A 7 8.54 -18.64 18.93
CA ALA A 7 9.25 -17.75 18.02
C ALA A 7 10.67 -17.42 18.53
N GLY A 8 11.66 -17.40 17.63
CA GLY A 8 13.03 -16.98 17.96
C GLY A 8 13.19 -15.46 18.12
N ALA A 9 12.27 -14.66 17.55
CA ALA A 9 12.17 -13.21 17.73
C ALA A 9 10.74 -12.74 17.38
N ILE A 10 10.33 -11.60 17.95
CA ILE A 10 9.01 -11.00 17.71
C ILE A 10 9.21 -9.55 17.26
N LEU A 11 8.54 -9.17 16.15
CA LEU A 11 8.42 -7.79 15.70
C LEU A 11 7.01 -7.29 15.98
N THR A 12 6.89 -6.25 16.80
CA THR A 12 5.61 -5.62 17.14
C THR A 12 5.45 -4.31 16.39
N ILE A 13 4.34 -4.15 15.67
CA ILE A 13 4.02 -2.96 14.89
C ILE A 13 2.93 -2.16 15.60
N ASP A 14 3.23 -0.91 15.94
CA ASP A 14 2.24 0.03 16.48
C ASP A 14 1.50 0.76 15.35
N LEU A 15 0.30 0.27 15.00
CA LEU A 15 -0.55 0.90 14.00
C LEU A 15 -1.12 2.25 14.45
N ALA A 16 -1.22 2.51 15.77
CA ALA A 16 -1.67 3.81 16.26
C ALA A 16 -0.63 4.89 15.99
N ALA A 17 0.66 4.59 16.14
CA ALA A 17 1.76 5.48 15.77
C ALA A 17 1.73 5.83 14.27
N ILE A 18 1.48 4.84 13.40
CA ILE A 18 1.38 5.08 11.95
C ILE A 18 0.19 5.99 11.61
N ARG A 19 -0.98 5.75 12.22
CA ARG A 19 -2.17 6.60 12.04
C ARG A 19 -1.91 8.03 12.50
N GLU A 20 -1.25 8.21 13.64
CA GLU A 20 -0.90 9.53 14.16
C GLU A 20 0.06 10.27 13.23
N ASN A 21 1.09 9.59 12.71
CA ASN A 21 2.01 10.17 11.73
C ASN A 21 1.26 10.63 10.47
N TYR A 22 0.33 9.82 9.98
CA TYR A 22 -0.51 10.16 8.84
C TYR A 22 -1.36 11.41 9.11
N ARG A 23 -2.04 11.50 10.26
CA ARG A 23 -2.82 12.69 10.64
C ARG A 23 -1.96 13.97 10.66
N ARG A 24 -0.75 13.89 11.22
CA ARG A 24 0.19 15.02 11.27
C ARG A 24 0.61 15.49 9.89
N LEU A 25 0.85 14.56 8.96
CA LEU A 25 1.14 14.89 7.57
C LEU A 25 -0.10 15.51 6.89
N LYS A 26 -1.27 14.87 7.02
CA LYS A 26 -2.53 15.35 6.44
C LYS A 26 -2.90 16.76 6.91
N ALA A 27 -2.68 17.08 8.18
CA ALA A 27 -2.92 18.41 8.74
C ALA A 27 -2.07 19.53 8.09
N ARG A 28 -0.94 19.19 7.45
CA ARG A 28 -0.05 20.15 6.78
C ARG A 28 -0.38 20.36 5.30
N LEU A 29 -1.26 19.54 4.73
CA LEU A 29 -1.49 19.47 3.27
C LEU A 29 -2.62 20.38 2.77
N ASN A 30 -3.26 21.17 3.64
CA ASN A 30 -4.32 22.13 3.26
C ASN A 30 -5.39 21.55 2.31
N GLY A 31 -5.83 20.32 2.57
CA GLY A 31 -6.86 19.63 1.78
C GLY A 31 -6.34 18.84 0.57
N VAL A 32 -5.04 18.86 0.28
CA VAL A 32 -4.43 17.96 -0.73
C VAL A 32 -4.40 16.52 -0.20
N ARG A 33 -4.64 15.55 -1.09
CA ARG A 33 -4.60 14.11 -0.75
C ARG A 33 -3.22 13.72 -0.23
N CYS A 34 -3.19 12.99 0.88
CA CYS A 34 -1.97 12.39 1.44
C CYS A 34 -1.93 10.91 1.05
N ALA A 35 -0.88 10.49 0.34
CA ALA A 35 -0.75 9.12 -0.13
C ALA A 35 0.00 8.21 0.85
N GLY A 36 -0.43 6.96 0.92
CA GLY A 36 0.28 5.88 1.61
C GLY A 36 1.18 5.12 0.63
N VAL A 37 2.51 5.29 0.73
CA VAL A 37 3.46 4.49 -0.06
C VAL A 37 3.78 3.22 0.73
N LEU A 38 3.44 2.05 0.20
CA LEU A 38 3.49 0.75 0.90
C LEU A 38 4.27 -0.32 0.12
N LYS A 39 5.31 0.09 -0.61
CA LYS A 39 6.26 -0.84 -1.24
C LYS A 39 7.00 -1.70 -0.21
N ALA A 40 7.55 -2.82 -0.65
CA ALA A 40 8.29 -3.77 0.17
C ALA A 40 7.49 -4.19 1.43
N ASP A 41 6.25 -4.61 1.22
CA ASP A 41 5.31 -4.98 2.29
C ASP A 41 5.14 -3.88 3.36
N GLY A 42 4.92 -2.64 2.93
CA GLY A 42 4.80 -1.50 3.84
C GLY A 42 6.11 -1.24 4.60
N TYR A 43 7.25 -1.33 3.91
CA TYR A 43 8.59 -1.23 4.51
C TYR A 43 8.87 -2.30 5.59
N GLY A 44 8.31 -3.50 5.42
CA GLY A 44 8.42 -4.61 6.36
C GLY A 44 7.46 -4.54 7.55
N LEU A 45 6.50 -3.62 7.54
CA LEU A 45 5.52 -3.43 8.61
C LEU A 45 4.21 -4.20 8.37
N GLY A 46 4.02 -4.81 7.20
CA GLY A 46 2.80 -5.45 6.76
C GLY A 46 1.88 -4.47 6.01
N ALA A 47 1.93 -4.49 4.68
CA ALA A 47 1.23 -3.53 3.83
C ALA A 47 -0.29 -3.57 4.05
N ALA A 48 -0.88 -4.76 4.19
CA ALA A 48 -2.32 -4.93 4.37
C ALA A 48 -2.83 -4.27 5.67
N GLN A 49 -2.16 -4.53 6.79
CA GLN A 49 -2.50 -3.99 8.10
C GLN A 49 -2.31 -2.48 8.13
N VAL A 50 -1.19 -1.99 7.57
CA VAL A 50 -0.92 -0.56 7.47
C VAL A 50 -1.94 0.14 6.58
N ALA A 51 -2.25 -0.39 5.40
CA ALA A 51 -3.23 0.19 4.49
C ALA A 51 -4.62 0.28 5.10
N SER A 52 -5.08 -0.79 5.78
CA SER A 52 -6.35 -0.78 6.50
C SER A 52 -6.37 0.29 7.59
N ALA A 53 -5.26 0.46 8.33
CA ALA A 53 -5.15 1.50 9.35
C ALA A 53 -5.19 2.91 8.76
N LEU A 54 -4.50 3.15 7.64
CA LEU A 54 -4.49 4.43 6.93
C LEU A 54 -5.84 4.74 6.26
N ALA A 55 -6.51 3.74 5.68
CA ALA A 55 -7.83 3.90 5.08
C ALA A 55 -8.87 4.40 6.11
N LYS A 56 -8.78 3.94 7.36
CA LYS A 56 -9.63 4.44 8.48
C LYS A 56 -9.35 5.91 8.84
N GLU A 57 -8.21 6.47 8.45
CA GLU A 57 -7.90 7.91 8.57
C GLU A 57 -8.29 8.71 7.31
N GLY A 58 -8.94 8.05 6.36
CA GLY A 58 -9.34 8.64 5.08
C GLY A 58 -8.17 8.75 4.09
N CYS A 59 -7.23 7.80 4.10
CA CYS A 59 -6.30 7.61 3.00
C CYS A 59 -6.98 6.84 1.87
N ASP A 60 -7.08 7.46 0.70
CA ASP A 60 -7.78 6.95 -0.48
C ASP A 60 -6.83 6.76 -1.69
N ILE A 61 -5.54 7.00 -1.51
CA ILE A 61 -4.51 6.85 -2.55
C ILE A 61 -3.27 6.15 -1.99
N PHE A 62 -2.87 5.08 -2.66
CA PHE A 62 -1.73 4.24 -2.28
C PHE A 62 -0.75 4.05 -3.44
N PHE A 63 0.52 3.85 -3.10
CA PHE A 63 1.57 3.51 -4.06
C PHE A 63 2.30 2.25 -3.61
N VAL A 64 2.59 1.37 -4.56
CA VAL A 64 3.44 0.17 -4.37
C VAL A 64 4.54 0.17 -5.43
N ALA A 65 5.56 -0.67 -5.27
CA ALA A 65 6.60 -0.79 -6.28
C ALA A 65 6.20 -1.76 -7.40
N LEU A 66 5.65 -2.92 -7.05
CA LEU A 66 5.43 -4.04 -7.99
C LEU A 66 3.95 -4.36 -8.17
N LEU A 67 3.60 -4.93 -9.33
CA LEU A 67 2.24 -5.40 -9.64
C LEU A 67 1.70 -6.35 -8.57
N GLY A 68 2.50 -7.35 -8.17
CA GLY A 68 2.09 -8.33 -7.15
C GLY A 68 1.77 -7.69 -5.80
N GLU A 69 2.50 -6.64 -5.40
CA GLU A 69 2.18 -5.87 -4.19
C GLU A 69 0.84 -5.15 -4.34
N GLY A 70 0.56 -4.59 -5.52
CA GLY A 70 -0.69 -3.89 -5.80
C GLY A 70 -1.90 -4.82 -5.76
N ILE A 71 -1.78 -6.02 -6.33
CA ILE A 71 -2.83 -7.05 -6.28
C ILE A 71 -3.07 -7.49 -4.84
N ALA A 72 -2.01 -7.79 -4.09
CA ALA A 72 -2.12 -8.15 -2.68
C ALA A 72 -2.79 -7.04 -1.85
N LEU A 73 -2.41 -5.79 -2.09
CA LEU A 73 -2.99 -4.64 -1.42
C LEU A 73 -4.48 -4.46 -1.76
N ARG A 74 -4.86 -4.57 -3.04
CA ARG A 74 -6.26 -4.52 -3.50
C ARG A 74 -7.11 -5.58 -2.81
N ASN A 75 -6.61 -6.83 -2.74
CA ASN A 75 -7.33 -7.91 -2.07
C ASN A 75 -7.51 -7.64 -0.57
N ALA A 76 -6.57 -6.94 0.06
CA ALA A 76 -6.63 -6.62 1.49
C ALA A 76 -7.59 -5.46 1.82
N ILE A 77 -7.66 -4.42 0.98
CA ILE A 77 -8.43 -3.20 1.29
C ILE A 77 -9.70 -3.03 0.46
N GLY A 78 -9.93 -3.88 -0.53
CA GLY A 78 -11.09 -3.85 -1.41
C GLY A 78 -11.06 -2.71 -2.44
N PRO A 79 -12.16 -2.51 -3.19
CA PRO A 79 -12.28 -1.42 -4.16
C PRO A 79 -12.39 -0.06 -3.47
N GLY A 80 -12.20 1.02 -4.23
CA GLY A 80 -12.35 2.40 -3.75
C GLY A 80 -11.04 3.17 -3.78
N PRO A 81 -10.01 2.80 -2.99
CA PRO A 81 -8.73 3.50 -3.04
C PRO A 81 -8.02 3.33 -4.37
N ASP A 82 -7.42 4.41 -4.87
CA ASP A 82 -6.49 4.37 -6.00
C ASP A 82 -5.21 3.64 -5.57
N ILE A 83 -4.71 2.72 -6.39
CA ILE A 83 -3.44 2.02 -6.13
C ILE A 83 -2.56 2.15 -7.36
N PHE A 84 -1.43 2.83 -7.18
CA PHE A 84 -0.46 3.10 -8.24
C PHE A 84 0.75 2.16 -8.15
N VAL A 85 1.19 1.62 -9.29
CA VAL A 85 2.38 0.76 -9.39
C VAL A 85 3.54 1.58 -9.95
N LEU A 86 4.49 1.93 -9.07
CA LEU A 86 5.59 2.87 -9.39
C LEU A 86 6.52 2.34 -10.49
N ASN A 87 6.81 1.04 -10.54
CA ASN A 87 7.73 0.50 -11.53
C ASN A 87 7.07 0.23 -12.90
N GLY A 88 5.79 0.58 -13.06
CA GLY A 88 5.02 0.17 -14.23
C GLY A 88 4.64 -1.31 -14.18
N LEU A 89 4.23 -1.84 -15.34
CA LEU A 89 3.83 -3.24 -15.48
C LEU A 89 4.92 -4.05 -16.20
N PRO A 90 5.17 -5.29 -15.78
CA PRO A 90 5.80 -6.28 -16.65
C PRO A 90 5.03 -6.42 -17.98
N PRO A 91 5.69 -6.53 -19.14
CA PRO A 91 5.00 -6.72 -20.42
C PRO A 91 4.06 -7.93 -20.40
N GLY A 92 2.81 -7.75 -20.84
CA GLY A 92 1.81 -8.82 -20.88
C GLY A 92 1.01 -9.00 -19.59
N SER A 93 1.27 -8.20 -18.54
CA SER A 93 0.55 -8.25 -17.26
C SER A 93 -0.55 -7.19 -17.12
N GLU A 94 -0.88 -6.52 -18.22
CA GLU A 94 -1.95 -5.52 -18.30
C GLU A 94 -3.32 -6.10 -17.91
N PRO A 95 -3.71 -7.33 -18.31
CA PRO A 95 -4.98 -7.93 -17.91
C PRO A 95 -5.10 -8.11 -16.39
N GLU A 96 -4.05 -8.54 -15.70
CA GLU A 96 -4.04 -8.71 -14.25
C GLU A 96 -4.14 -7.37 -13.53
N ALA A 97 -3.41 -6.36 -14.01
CA ALA A 97 -3.49 -5.00 -13.47
C ALA A 97 -4.89 -4.40 -13.65
N GLN A 98 -5.50 -4.61 -14.82
CA GLN A 98 -6.86 -4.18 -15.12
C GLN A 98 -7.88 -4.88 -14.23
N ALA A 99 -7.78 -6.20 -14.09
CA ALA A 99 -8.68 -7.00 -13.25
C ALA A 99 -8.62 -6.58 -11.76
N ALA A 100 -7.44 -6.18 -11.28
CA ALA A 100 -7.23 -5.66 -9.92
C ALA A 100 -7.51 -4.14 -9.78
N GLY A 101 -7.84 -3.43 -10.86
CA GLY A 101 -8.08 -1.99 -10.84
C GLY A 101 -6.87 -1.19 -10.35
N LEU A 102 -5.69 -1.48 -10.91
CA LEU A 102 -4.42 -0.83 -10.57
C LEU A 102 -4.03 0.17 -11.66
N CYS A 103 -3.41 1.28 -11.26
CA CYS A 103 -2.91 2.30 -12.18
C CYS A 103 -1.39 2.20 -12.31
N PRO A 104 -0.85 1.81 -13.46
CA PRO A 104 0.59 1.79 -13.64
C PRO A 104 1.16 3.19 -13.88
N VAL A 105 2.34 3.47 -13.34
CA VAL A 105 3.13 4.64 -13.71
C VAL A 105 3.85 4.34 -15.03
N ILE A 106 3.83 5.29 -15.96
CA ILE A 106 4.54 5.21 -17.24
C ILE A 106 5.95 5.76 -17.05
N ASN A 107 6.94 4.87 -16.99
CA ASN A 107 8.34 5.23 -16.72
C ASN A 107 9.14 5.52 -17.99
N SER A 108 8.63 5.13 -19.16
CA SER A 108 9.27 5.40 -20.44
C SER A 108 8.23 5.43 -21.57
N ALA A 109 8.59 6.02 -22.71
CA ALA A 109 7.70 6.12 -23.88
C ALA A 109 7.49 4.78 -24.62
N ILE A 110 8.27 3.75 -24.28
CA ILE A 110 8.19 2.41 -24.90
C ILE A 110 7.40 1.42 -24.06
N GLN A 111 6.84 1.89 -22.93
CA GLN A 111 6.01 1.11 -22.03
C GLN A 111 4.53 1.23 -22.44
#